data_AF-A0A3L8CP45-F1
#
_entry.id   AF-A0A3L8CP45-F1
#
_cell.length_a   1.000
_cell.length_b   1.000
_cell.length_c   1.000
_cell.angle_alpha   90.00
_cell.angle_beta   90.00
_cell.angle_gamma   90.00
#
_symmetry.space_group_name_H-M   'P 1'
#
loop_
_entity.id
_entity.type
_entity.pdbx_description
1 polymer ?
#
loop_
_entity_poly.entity_id
_entity_poly.type
_entity_poly.pdbx_seq_one_letter_code
_entity_poly.pdbx_strand_id
1 'polypeptide(L)'
;MSDIQTTSVGYISRHGDFALRNSQALSGVSHLWQDFFAQALAEQSSGVVPACGTFPPVDLQSPVEPTVGSELYAHIVSQRECDVTETQVKPPEPLFLPIAEFEMDLADKPFPPFPPEEIAAQQQQQNFESGWVRPIVLTAGQ
;
A
#
# COMPACT_ATOMS: atom_id res chain seq x y z
N MET A 1 6.33 -15.42 4.36
CA MET A 1 6.75 -15.77 5.73
C MET A 1 7.77 -14.72 6.14
N SER A 2 7.41 -13.82 7.04
CA SER A 2 8.33 -12.75 7.47
C SER A 2 9.36 -13.35 8.41
N ASP A 3 10.60 -13.49 7.94
CA ASP A 3 11.71 -13.94 8.79
C ASP A 3 12.01 -12.87 9.83
N ILE A 4 11.56 -13.12 11.06
CA ILE A 4 11.88 -12.26 12.21
C ILE A 4 13.35 -12.47 12.51
N GLN A 5 14.19 -11.51 12.10
CA GLN A 5 15.60 -11.49 12.45
C GLN A 5 15.74 -11.33 13.97
N THR A 6 16.19 -12.38 14.65
CA THR A 6 16.49 -12.35 16.10
C THR A 6 17.98 -12.22 16.34
N THR A 7 18.37 -11.35 17.27
CA THR A 7 19.76 -11.27 17.74
C THR A 7 20.14 -12.50 18.58
N SER A 8 21.42 -12.86 18.60
CA SER A 8 21.89 -13.99 19.41
C SER A 8 21.71 -13.75 20.91
N VAL A 9 21.38 -14.82 21.66
CA VAL A 9 21.22 -14.76 23.12
C VAL A 9 22.55 -14.31 23.74
N GLY A 10 22.53 -13.18 24.46
CA GLY A 10 23.70 -12.57 25.08
C GLY A 10 24.28 -11.36 24.33
N TYR A 11 23.75 -11.01 23.15
CA TYR A 11 24.11 -9.78 22.46
C TYR A 11 23.46 -8.57 23.14
N ILE A 12 24.30 -7.67 23.67
CA ILE A 12 23.87 -6.37 24.21
C ILE A 12 24.44 -5.29 23.29
N SER A 13 23.55 -4.63 22.56
CA SER A 13 23.95 -3.57 21.64
C SER A 13 24.44 -2.34 22.41
N ARG A 14 25.58 -1.77 21.98
CA ARG A 14 26.19 -0.59 22.63
C ARG A 14 25.35 0.69 22.43
N HIS A 15 24.61 0.74 21.33
CA HIS A 15 23.60 1.74 21.00
C HIS A 15 22.34 0.98 20.57
N GLY A 16 21.14 1.56 20.64
CA GLY A 16 19.91 0.81 20.34
C GLY A 16 19.92 0.14 18.96
N ASP A 17 19.30 -1.03 18.83
CA ASP A 17 19.17 -1.79 17.57
C ASP A 17 18.12 -1.17 16.63
N PHE A 18 18.33 0.10 16.26
CA PHE A 18 17.37 0.88 15.50
C PHE A 18 17.15 0.34 14.09
N ALA A 19 18.18 -0.16 13.43
CA ALA A 19 18.05 -0.73 12.09
C ALA A 19 17.17 -1.99 12.08
N LEU A 20 17.36 -2.89 13.04
CA LEU A 20 16.54 -4.09 13.20
C LEU A 20 15.08 -3.73 13.52
N ARG A 21 14.86 -2.81 14.46
CA ARG A 21 13.52 -2.34 14.85
C ARG A 21 12.82 -1.61 13.71
N ASN A 22 13.55 -0.81 12.95
CA ASN A 22 13.01 -0.07 11.80
C ASN A 22 12.56 -1.04 10.71
N SER A 23 13.39 -2.03 10.37
CA SER A 23 13.01 -3.07 9.43
C SER A 23 11.82 -3.88 9.92
N GLN A 24 11.77 -4.28 11.19
CA GLN A 24 10.62 -5.01 11.75
C GLN A 24 9.32 -4.17 11.76
N ALA A 25 9.41 -2.86 12.00
CA ALA A 25 8.24 -1.98 12.08
C ALA A 25 7.75 -1.48 10.71
N LEU A 26 8.67 -1.17 9.79
CA LEU A 26 8.34 -0.51 8.51
C LEU A 26 8.43 -1.41 7.29
N SER A 27 8.97 -2.64 7.38
CA SER A 27 9.08 -3.56 6.24
C SER A 27 7.72 -3.85 5.60
N GLY A 28 6.69 -4.14 6.39
CA GLY A 28 5.34 -4.40 5.87
C GLY A 28 4.75 -3.20 5.11
N VAL A 29 5.03 -1.98 5.60
CA VAL A 29 4.60 -0.73 4.95
C VAL A 29 5.37 -0.53 3.64
N SER A 30 6.68 -0.79 3.64
CA SER A 30 7.51 -0.68 2.42
C SER A 30 7.03 -1.60 1.30
N HIS A 31 6.57 -2.82 1.62
CA HIS A 31 6.05 -3.75 0.60
C HIS A 31 4.73 -3.27 0.00
N LEU A 32 3.80 -2.78 0.82
CA LEU A 32 2.54 -2.22 0.32
C LEU A 32 2.77 -1.03 -0.63
N TRP A 33 3.71 -0.15 -0.29
CA TRP A 33 4.09 0.95 -1.18
C TRP A 33 4.77 0.45 -2.45
N GLN A 34 5.69 -0.52 -2.36
CA GLN A 34 6.35 -1.10 -3.53
C GLN A 34 5.34 -1.74 -4.50
N ASP A 35 4.37 -2.48 -3.99
CA ASP A 35 3.32 -3.11 -4.82
C ASP A 35 2.45 -2.05 -5.48
N PHE A 36 2.08 -0.98 -4.77
CA PHE A 36 1.36 0.16 -5.34
C PHE A 36 2.17 0.88 -6.43
N PHE A 37 3.46 1.11 -6.22
CA PHE A 37 4.32 1.74 -7.22
C PHE A 37 4.53 0.84 -8.45
N ALA A 38 4.70 -0.47 -8.24
CA ALA A 38 4.80 -1.44 -9.33
C ALA A 38 3.51 -1.48 -10.15
N GLN A 39 2.36 -1.47 -9.48
CA GLN A 39 1.06 -1.42 -10.15
C GLN A 39 0.85 -0.12 -10.91
N ALA A 40 1.17 1.04 -10.31
CA ALA A 40 1.06 2.34 -10.97
C ALA A 40 1.98 2.46 -12.20
N LEU A 41 3.19 1.89 -12.14
CA LEU A 41 4.11 1.82 -13.29
C LEU A 41 3.59 0.89 -14.39
N ALA A 42 3.01 -0.26 -14.01
CA ALA A 42 2.37 -1.18 -14.95
C ALA A 42 1.16 -0.54 -15.64
N GLU A 43 0.32 0.17 -14.89
CA GLU A 43 -0.83 0.93 -15.43
C GLU A 43 -0.38 2.04 -16.37
N GLN A 44 0.66 2.81 -16.02
CA GLN A 44 1.27 3.80 -16.92
C GLN A 44 1.82 3.15 -18.20
N SER A 45 2.40 1.96 -18.12
CA SER A 45 2.88 1.24 -19.33
C SER A 45 1.75 0.71 -20.23
N SER A 46 0.53 0.60 -19.71
CA SER A 46 -0.66 0.12 -20.44
C SER A 46 -1.49 1.24 -21.08
N GLY A 47 -1.35 2.47 -20.60
CA GLY A 47 -1.82 3.67 -21.27
C GLY A 47 -0.84 4.10 -22.35
N VAL A 48 -1.33 4.78 -23.38
CA VAL A 48 -0.52 5.32 -24.50
C VAL A 48 0.43 6.41 -23.99
N VAL A 49 1.47 6.00 -23.28
CA VAL A 49 2.69 6.79 -23.16
C VAL A 49 3.45 6.49 -24.44
N PRO A 50 3.73 7.48 -25.30
CA PRO A 50 4.63 7.22 -26.41
C PRO A 50 5.91 6.66 -25.82
N ALA A 51 6.28 5.44 -26.25
CA ALA A 51 7.50 4.80 -25.77
C ALA A 51 8.64 5.82 -25.82
N CYS A 52 9.38 5.98 -24.72
CA CYS A 52 10.62 6.74 -24.74
C CYS A 52 11.40 6.26 -25.97
N GLY A 53 11.69 7.17 -26.90
CA GLY A 53 12.03 6.85 -28.28
C GLY A 53 12.96 5.65 -28.36
N THR A 54 12.56 4.63 -29.12
CA THR A 54 13.41 3.45 -29.33
C THR A 54 14.58 3.86 -30.21
N PHE A 55 15.71 4.20 -29.61
CA PHE A 55 16.94 4.50 -30.34
C PHE A 55 17.65 3.19 -30.68
N PRO A 56 17.86 2.87 -31.98
CA PRO A 56 18.60 1.67 -32.35
C PRO A 56 20.05 1.77 -31.86
N PRO A 57 20.68 0.64 -31.49
CA PRO A 57 22.08 0.63 -31.10
C PRO A 57 22.95 1.14 -32.25
N VAL A 58 23.88 2.06 -31.95
CA VAL A 58 24.79 2.66 -32.93
C VAL A 58 25.83 1.61 -33.36
N ASP A 59 25.96 1.40 -34.67
CA ASP A 59 27.02 0.58 -35.24
C ASP A 59 28.38 1.30 -35.15
N LEU A 60 29.26 0.77 -34.31
CA LEU A 60 30.60 1.34 -34.06
C LEU A 60 31.59 1.10 -35.21
N GLN A 61 31.26 0.22 -36.16
CA GLN A 61 32.13 -0.12 -37.29
C GLN A 61 31.70 0.57 -38.60
N SER A 62 30.61 1.33 -38.56
CA SER A 62 30.14 2.08 -39.72
C SER A 62 31.11 3.22 -40.06
N PRO A 63 31.44 3.42 -41.36
CA PRO A 63 32.24 4.56 -41.80
C PRO A 63 31.46 5.89 -41.83
N VAL A 64 30.16 5.86 -41.48
CA VAL A 64 29.25 7.03 -41.48
C VAL A 64 29.18 7.64 -40.09
N GLU A 65 29.19 8.97 -40.00
CA GLU A 65 29.09 9.69 -38.73
C GLU A 65 27.76 9.40 -38.01
N PRO A 66 27.77 9.11 -36.69
CA PRO A 66 26.57 8.76 -35.96
C PRO A 66 25.67 9.99 -35.69
N THR A 67 24.51 10.02 -36.33
CA THR A 67 23.53 11.14 -36.24
C THR A 67 22.56 11.02 -35.06
N VAL A 68 22.51 9.87 -34.39
CA VAL A 68 21.51 9.60 -33.33
C VAL A 68 21.52 10.66 -32.22
N GLY A 69 22.70 11.17 -31.85
CA GLY A 69 22.84 12.21 -30.83
C GLY A 69 22.27 13.57 -31.25
N SER A 70 22.43 13.96 -32.52
CA SER A 70 21.90 15.23 -33.03
C SER A 70 20.39 15.16 -33.28
N GLU A 71 19.89 14.00 -33.72
CA GLU A 71 18.45 13.71 -33.83
C GLU A 71 17.75 13.77 -32.45
N LEU A 72 18.37 13.17 -31.43
CA LEU A 72 17.87 13.21 -30.05
C LEU A 72 17.88 14.65 -29.53
N TYR A 73 18.97 15.38 -29.75
CA TYR A 73 19.05 16.79 -29.35
C TYR A 73 17.96 17.65 -30.02
N ALA A 74 17.74 17.47 -31.32
CA ALA A 74 16.66 18.15 -32.04
C ALA A 74 15.28 17.82 -31.45
N HIS A 75 15.06 16.55 -31.08
CA HIS A 75 13.82 16.14 -30.42
C HIS A 75 13.64 16.80 -29.05
N ILE A 76 14.68 16.86 -28.21
CA ILE A 76 14.64 17.56 -26.92
C ILE A 76 14.31 19.04 -27.09
N VAL A 77 14.92 19.71 -28.07
CA VAL A 77 14.65 21.12 -28.35
C VAL A 77 13.18 21.31 -28.73
N SER A 78 12.65 20.45 -29.61
CA SER A 78 11.24 20.50 -30.00
C SER A 78 10.27 20.30 -28.82
N GLN A 79 10.59 19.39 -27.89
CA GLN A 79 9.78 19.17 -26.69
C GLN A 79 9.80 20.38 -25.74
N ARG A 80 10.92 21.10 -25.68
CA ARG A 80 11.06 22.31 -24.85
C ARG A 80 10.29 23.50 -25.40
N GLU A 81 10.01 23.51 -26.69
CA GLU A 81 9.18 24.52 -27.35
C GLU A 81 7.68 24.26 -27.17
N CYS A 82 7.29 23.03 -26.77
CA CYS A 82 5.90 22.73 -26.46
C CYS A 82 5.44 23.53 -25.24
N ASP A 83 4.33 24.26 -25.40
CA ASP A 83 3.68 24.97 -24.31
C ASP A 83 2.98 23.96 -23.38
N VAL A 84 3.59 23.70 -22.22
CA VAL A 84 3.03 22.80 -21.20
C VAL A 84 2.11 23.60 -20.29
N THR A 85 0.82 23.57 -20.59
CA THR A 85 -0.20 24.19 -19.73
C THR A 85 -0.67 23.22 -18.65
N GLU A 86 -0.70 23.68 -17.40
CA GLU A 86 -1.26 22.92 -16.27
C GLU A 86 -2.74 22.62 -16.55
N THR A 87 -3.04 21.38 -16.94
CA THR A 87 -4.42 20.96 -17.17
C THR A 87 -5.00 20.52 -15.84
N GLN A 88 -5.95 21.29 -15.31
CA GLN A 88 -6.67 20.91 -14.10
C GLN A 88 -7.54 19.69 -14.39
N VAL A 89 -7.02 18.49 -14.12
CA VAL A 89 -7.77 17.24 -14.23
C VAL A 89 -8.77 17.19 -13.09
N LYS A 90 -10.03 17.54 -13.38
CA LYS A 90 -11.13 17.31 -12.44
C LYS A 90 -11.42 15.80 -12.42
N PRO A 91 -11.42 15.14 -11.24
CA PRO A 91 -11.92 13.78 -11.14
C PRO A 91 -13.31 13.69 -11.75
N PRO A 92 -13.67 12.57 -12.41
CA PRO A 92 -15.04 12.38 -12.86
C PRO A 92 -15.96 12.58 -11.67
N GLU A 93 -17.06 13.31 -11.88
CA GLU A 93 -18.05 13.51 -10.83
C GLU A 93 -18.43 12.12 -10.30
N PRO A 94 -18.27 11.87 -8.99
CA PRO A 94 -18.64 10.58 -8.45
C PRO A 94 -20.08 10.34 -8.85
N LEU A 95 -20.34 9.16 -9.44
CA LEU A 95 -21.70 8.68 -9.65
C LEU A 95 -22.30 8.50 -8.26
N PHE A 96 -22.75 9.61 -7.69
CA PHE A 96 -23.83 9.60 -6.74
C PHE A 96 -24.99 9.02 -7.55
N LEU A 97 -25.15 7.69 -7.46
CA LEU A 97 -26.49 7.19 -7.21
C LEU A 97 -27.10 8.20 -6.23
N PRO A 98 -28.30 8.76 -6.48
CA PRO A 98 -29.00 9.53 -5.46
C PRO A 98 -28.76 8.77 -4.18
N ILE A 99 -28.02 9.38 -3.24
CA ILE A 99 -27.64 8.73 -1.97
C ILE A 99 -28.88 7.97 -1.63
N ALA A 100 -28.84 6.63 -1.66
CA ALA A 100 -30.05 5.86 -1.44
C ALA A 100 -30.61 6.49 -0.19
N GLU A 101 -31.71 7.25 -0.33
CA GLU A 101 -32.30 7.95 0.77
C GLU A 101 -32.78 6.75 1.55
N PHE A 102 -31.95 6.32 2.50
CA PHE A 102 -32.39 5.46 3.57
C PHE A 102 -33.43 6.35 4.21
N GLU A 103 -34.68 6.19 3.78
CA GLU A 103 -35.83 6.70 4.46
C GLU A 103 -35.72 6.07 5.86
N MET A 104 -35.07 6.78 6.78
CA MET A 104 -34.91 6.34 8.16
C MET A 104 -36.29 6.19 8.82
N ASP A 105 -37.31 6.83 8.23
CA ASP A 105 -38.72 6.66 8.55
C ASP A 105 -39.30 5.33 8.06
N LEU A 106 -38.71 4.73 7.03
CA LEU A 106 -39.04 3.41 6.48
C LEU A 106 -38.16 2.29 7.06
N ALA A 107 -37.06 2.65 7.74
CA ALA A 107 -36.23 1.71 8.47
C ALA A 107 -37.00 1.14 9.67
N ASP A 108 -36.84 -0.15 9.94
CA ASP A 108 -37.49 -0.78 11.09
C ASP A 108 -37.10 -0.08 12.39
N LYS A 109 -38.10 0.15 13.26
CA LYS A 109 -37.90 0.76 14.57
C LYS A 109 -36.81 -0.02 15.33
N PRO A 110 -35.85 0.64 16.00
CA PRO A 110 -34.81 -0.04 16.75
C PRO A 110 -35.43 -1.01 17.76
N PHE A 111 -34.84 -2.21 17.82
CA PHE A 111 -35.28 -3.25 18.75
C PHE A 111 -35.21 -2.72 20.20
N PRO A 112 -36.22 -3.02 21.05
CA PRO A 112 -36.18 -2.62 22.45
C PRO A 112 -34.92 -3.18 23.14
N PRO A 113 -34.37 -2.48 24.16
CA PRO A 113 -33.22 -3.00 24.89
C PRO A 113 -33.56 -4.35 25.53
N PHE A 114 -32.59 -5.25 25.59
CA PHE A 114 -32.74 -6.54 26.26
C PHE A 114 -33.15 -6.35 27.73
N PRO A 115 -33.99 -7.23 28.27
CA PRO A 115 -34.32 -7.19 29.69
C PRO A 115 -33.07 -7.43 30.54
N PRO A 116 -33.00 -6.86 31.76
CA PRO A 116 -31.80 -6.91 32.60
C PRO A 116 -31.38 -8.34 32.97
N GLU A 117 -32.33 -9.27 33.05
CA GLU A 117 -32.07 -10.69 33.33
C GLU A 117 -31.31 -11.38 32.18
N GLU A 118 -31.67 -11.07 30.92
CA GLU A 118 -30.98 -11.62 29.74
C GLU A 118 -29.58 -11.03 29.61
N ILE A 119 -29.41 -9.74 29.92
CA ILE A 119 -28.08 -9.10 29.95
C ILE A 119 -27.19 -9.77 31.00
N ALA A 120 -27.72 -10.04 32.19
CA ALA A 120 -26.98 -10.70 33.26
C ALA A 120 -26.56 -12.14 32.87
N ALA A 121 -27.47 -12.89 32.23
CA ALA A 121 -27.18 -14.23 31.73
C ALA A 121 -26.12 -14.23 30.63
N GLN A 122 -26.20 -13.30 29.67
CA GLN A 122 -25.20 -13.13 28.62
C GLN A 122 -23.83 -12.74 29.19
N GLN A 123 -23.80 -11.83 30.18
CA GLN A 123 -22.56 -11.45 30.84
C GLN A 123 -21.92 -12.62 31.60
N GLN A 124 -22.74 -13.44 32.27
CA GLN A 124 -22.26 -14.64 32.97
C GLN A 124 -21.67 -15.65 31.98
N GLN A 125 -22.34 -15.87 30.84
CA GLN A 125 -21.85 -16.75 29.78
C GLN A 125 -20.55 -16.23 29.17
N GLN A 126 -20.46 -14.92 28.87
CA GLN A 126 -19.26 -14.29 28.37
C GLN A 126 -18.10 -14.41 29.37
N ASN A 127 -18.36 -14.22 30.67
CA ASN A 127 -17.36 -14.38 31.72
C ASN A 127 -16.86 -15.83 31.81
N PHE A 128 -17.75 -16.80 31.62
CA PHE A 128 -17.39 -18.22 31.56
C PHE A 128 -16.52 -18.52 30.34
N GLU A 129 -16.93 -18.10 29.13
CA GLU A 129 -16.19 -18.34 27.89
C GLU A 129 -14.84 -17.59 27.86
N SER A 130 -14.83 -16.33 28.28
CA SER A 130 -13.64 -15.48 28.30
C SER A 130 -12.67 -15.85 29.42
N GLY A 131 -13.17 -16.45 30.51
CA GLY A 131 -12.36 -16.95 31.61
C GLY A 131 -11.54 -18.20 31.25
N TRP A 132 -11.88 -18.90 30.17
CA TRP A 132 -11.18 -20.09 29.70
C TRP A 132 -10.08 -19.74 28.68
N VAL A 133 -9.10 -18.94 29.12
CA VAL A 133 -7.85 -18.66 28.39
C VAL A 133 -6.76 -18.49 29.47
N ARG A 134 -5.83 -19.40 29.79
CA ARG A 134 -5.21 -20.58 29.15
C ARG A 134 -4.80 -21.59 30.24
N PRO A 135 -4.54 -22.89 29.96
CA PRO A 135 -3.80 -23.72 30.90
C PRO A 135 -2.41 -23.11 31.10
N ILE A 136 -2.00 -22.94 32.35
CA ILE A 136 -0.62 -22.61 32.70
C ILE A 136 0.22 -23.86 32.38
N VAL A 137 0.62 -23.96 31.11
CA VAL A 137 1.67 -24.90 30.72
C VAL A 137 2.99 -24.20 31.03
N LEU A 138 3.65 -24.68 32.10
CA LEU A 138 5.03 -24.42 32.53
C LEU A 138 5.26 -23.27 33.54
N THR A 139 4.97 -23.54 34.82
CA THR A 139 5.85 -23.15 35.94
C THR A 139 6.31 -24.42 36.68
N ALA A 140 6.80 -25.40 35.91
CA ALA A 140 7.45 -26.60 36.42
C ALA A 140 8.77 -26.77 35.64
N GLY A 141 9.79 -26.05 36.10
CA GLY A 141 11.17 -26.16 35.61
C GLY A 141 11.74 -24.86 35.08
N GLN A 142 12.79 -24.36 35.74
CA GLN A 142 13.62 -23.16 35.51
C GLN A 142 13.23 -21.96 36.38
#